data_AF-A0A1V5PA64-F1
#
_entry.id   AF-A0A1V5PA64-F1
#
_cell.length_a   1.000
_cell.length_b   1.000
_cell.length_c   1.000
_cell.angle_alpha   90.00
_cell.angle_beta   90.00
_cell.angle_gamma   90.00
#
_symmetry.space_group_name_H-M   'P 1'
#
loop_
_entity.id
_entity.type
_entity.pdbx_description
1 polymer ?
#
loop_
_entity_poly.entity_id
_entity_poly.type
_entity_poly.pdbx_seq_one_letter_code
_entity_poly.pdbx_strand_id
1 'polypeptide(L)'
;MDIVKDATNGLAEAILKTDEKEAVRNAIMNAQNYGGGWAPYNDMHDLGHLAKLIDKGVSDPALKKAAEGVKKAIEQAVIANEVSPKYSESTGLHIYAPSGGMGADYQELAFAKDTQWDEAIKSLPAGKESGQAGNMEDFGVEFFNNAEEFLGPVWPDGTSRKTDRK
;
A
#
# COMPACT_ATOMS: atom_id res chain seq x y z
N MET A 1 6.57 20.20 -3.52
CA MET A 1 6.12 18.79 -3.54
C MET A 1 6.57 18.03 -4.79
N ASP A 2 7.31 18.68 -5.70
CA ASP A 2 7.82 18.03 -6.90
C ASP A 2 8.67 16.80 -6.62
N ILE A 3 9.49 16.80 -5.57
CA ILE A 3 10.32 15.63 -5.23
C ILE A 3 9.48 14.35 -4.98
N VAL A 4 8.33 14.48 -4.32
CA VAL A 4 7.43 13.33 -4.06
C VAL A 4 6.71 12.96 -5.34
N LYS A 5 6.16 13.95 -6.06
CA LYS A 5 5.48 13.76 -7.35
C LYS A 5 6.38 13.03 -8.35
N ASP A 6 7.61 13.51 -8.54
CA ASP A 6 8.59 12.94 -9.48
C ASP A 6 9.03 11.54 -9.06
N ALA A 7 9.24 11.31 -7.76
CA ALA A 7 9.56 9.99 -7.24
C ALA A 7 8.40 9.00 -7.43
N THR A 8 7.15 9.44 -7.21
CA THR A 8 5.97 8.62 -7.45
C THR A 8 5.76 8.36 -8.93
N ASN A 9 6.01 9.33 -9.81
CA ASN A 9 6.00 9.09 -11.25
C ASN A 9 7.08 8.06 -11.66
N GLY A 10 8.29 8.17 -11.11
CA GLY A 10 9.34 7.18 -11.34
C GLY A 10 8.95 5.77 -10.87
N LEU A 11 8.24 5.67 -9.75
CA LEU A 11 7.66 4.40 -9.29
C LEU A 11 6.56 3.91 -10.24
N ALA A 12 5.66 4.78 -10.69
CA ALA A 12 4.61 4.45 -11.65
C ALA A 12 5.19 3.90 -12.96
N GLU A 13 6.22 4.55 -13.50
CA GLU A 13 6.94 4.09 -14.68
C GLU A 13 7.59 2.72 -14.49
N ALA A 14 8.18 2.47 -13.33
CA ALA A 14 8.78 1.17 -13.01
C ALA A 14 7.71 0.08 -12.86
N ILE A 15 6.58 0.41 -12.22
CA ILE A 15 5.42 -0.48 -12.12
C ILE A 15 4.94 -0.84 -13.53
N LEU A 16 4.78 0.13 -14.43
CA LEU A 16 4.33 -0.12 -15.80
C LEU A 16 5.22 -1.11 -16.56
N LYS A 17 6.53 -1.09 -16.33
CA LYS A 17 7.54 -1.89 -17.03
C LYS A 17 7.81 -3.27 -16.42
N THR A 18 7.50 -3.48 -15.14
CA THR A 18 7.79 -4.75 -14.46
C THR A 18 6.79 -5.84 -14.84
N ASP A 19 7.23 -7.10 -14.78
CA ASP A 19 6.35 -8.28 -14.83
C ASP A 19 5.81 -8.67 -13.44
N GLU A 20 6.36 -8.10 -12.36
CA GLU A 20 6.01 -8.44 -10.97
C GLU A 20 4.73 -7.74 -10.46
N LYS A 21 3.70 -7.62 -11.32
CA LYS A 21 2.47 -6.88 -11.03
C LYS A 21 1.70 -7.40 -9.82
N GLU A 22 1.68 -8.72 -9.62
CA GLU A 22 1.05 -9.35 -8.45
C GLU A 22 1.75 -8.97 -7.14
N ALA A 23 3.09 -8.91 -7.13
CA ALA A 23 3.84 -8.49 -5.96
C ALA A 23 3.57 -7.02 -5.62
N VAL A 24 3.49 -6.15 -6.62
CA VAL A 24 3.10 -4.74 -6.45
C VAL A 24 1.68 -4.63 -5.90
N ARG A 25 0.73 -5.41 -6.45
CA ARG A 25 -0.65 -5.43 -5.95
C ARG A 25 -0.71 -5.87 -4.49
N ASN A 26 0.01 -6.93 -4.13
CA ASN A 26 0.09 -7.41 -2.75
C ASN A 26 0.68 -6.35 -1.83
N ALA A 27 1.69 -5.60 -2.27
CA ALA A 27 2.25 -4.49 -1.50
C ALA A 27 1.20 -3.39 -1.24
N ILE A 28 0.37 -3.03 -2.22
CA ILE A 28 -0.74 -2.08 -2.03
C ILE A 28 -1.71 -2.59 -0.97
N MET A 29 -2.18 -3.83 -1.11
CA MET A 29 -3.18 -4.39 -0.19
C MET A 29 -2.70 -4.51 1.25
N ASN A 30 -1.39 -4.62 1.48
CA ASN A 30 -0.79 -4.72 2.81
C ASN A 30 -0.20 -3.39 3.31
N ALA A 31 -0.13 -2.37 2.46
CA ALA A 31 0.32 -1.04 2.87
C ALA A 31 -0.67 -0.44 3.88
N GLN A 32 -0.12 0.33 4.82
CA GLN A 32 -0.90 0.80 5.96
C GLN A 32 -2.03 1.70 5.46
N ASN A 33 -3.26 1.32 5.76
CA ASN A 33 -4.43 2.03 5.28
C ASN A 33 -4.94 3.02 6.34
N TYR A 34 -5.25 4.25 5.93
CA TYR A 34 -5.77 5.28 6.83
C TYR A 34 -7.31 5.31 6.92
N GLY A 35 -7.98 4.80 5.90
CA GLY A 35 -9.43 4.91 5.76
C GLY A 35 -10.25 3.72 6.29
N GLY A 36 -9.60 2.65 6.76
CA GLY A 36 -10.28 1.46 7.26
C GLY A 36 -10.79 0.53 6.16
N GLY A 37 -11.76 -0.32 6.46
CA GLY A 37 -12.15 -1.44 5.60
C GLY A 37 -13.24 -1.17 4.55
N TRP A 38 -13.81 0.05 4.51
CA TRP A 38 -14.92 0.37 3.61
C TRP A 38 -14.48 1.31 2.48
N ALA A 39 -14.90 1.02 1.25
CA ALA A 39 -14.74 1.92 0.12
C ALA A 39 -15.55 3.22 0.33
N PRO A 40 -15.02 4.39 -0.09
CA PRO A 40 -13.76 4.61 -0.82
C PRO A 40 -12.51 4.74 0.08
N TYR A 41 -12.67 4.58 1.39
CA TYR A 41 -11.60 4.84 2.36
C TYR A 41 -10.55 3.73 2.40
N ASN A 42 -10.91 2.51 2.01
CA ASN A 42 -9.97 1.39 1.86
C ASN A 42 -8.96 1.56 0.71
N ASP A 43 -9.05 2.63 -0.08
CA ASP A 43 -8.12 2.92 -1.18
C ASP A 43 -6.98 3.87 -0.78
N MET A 44 -6.98 4.37 0.46
CA MET A 44 -5.99 5.33 0.99
C MET A 44 -4.84 4.61 1.71
N HIS A 45 -3.76 4.33 0.97
CA HIS A 45 -2.61 3.58 1.47
C HIS A 45 -1.41 4.50 1.74
N ASP A 46 -0.68 4.26 2.83
CA ASP A 46 0.56 4.97 3.14
C ASP A 46 1.61 4.72 2.04
N LEU A 47 2.07 5.80 1.42
CA LEU A 47 2.96 5.75 0.25
C LEU A 47 4.35 5.23 0.62
N GLY A 48 4.88 5.61 1.79
CA GLY A 48 6.20 5.18 2.23
C GLY A 48 6.20 3.72 2.69
N HIS A 49 5.15 3.28 3.38
CA HIS A 49 4.97 1.87 3.69
C HIS A 49 4.79 1.03 2.43
N LEU A 50 3.97 1.50 1.47
CA LEU A 50 3.83 0.85 0.17
C LEU A 50 5.20 0.68 -0.51
N ALA A 51 6.00 1.74 -0.60
CA ALA A 51 7.33 1.66 -1.19
C ALA A 51 8.24 0.68 -0.44
N LYS A 52 8.19 0.64 0.89
CA LYS A 52 8.92 -0.35 1.72
C LYS A 52 8.49 -1.79 1.41
N LEU A 53 7.20 -2.04 1.18
CA LEU A 53 6.70 -3.37 0.85
C LEU A 53 7.08 -3.79 -0.57
N ILE A 54 7.03 -2.87 -1.55
CA ILE A 54 7.51 -3.13 -2.92
C ILE A 54 8.99 -3.51 -2.88
N ASP A 55 9.83 -2.70 -2.23
CA ASP A 55 11.28 -2.94 -2.12
C ASP A 55 11.62 -4.33 -1.54
N LYS A 56 10.84 -4.80 -0.55
CA LYS A 56 11.00 -6.13 0.06
C LYS A 56 10.41 -7.27 -0.78
N GLY A 57 9.31 -7.01 -1.49
CA GLY A 57 8.48 -8.04 -2.11
C GLY A 57 8.85 -8.36 -3.56
N VAL A 58 9.67 -7.54 -4.21
CA VAL A 58 10.03 -7.71 -5.62
C VAL A 58 11.49 -8.14 -5.82
N SER A 59 11.83 -8.61 -7.01
CA SER A 59 13.21 -8.88 -7.43
C SER A 59 13.74 -7.87 -8.45
N ASP A 60 12.86 -7.21 -9.19
CA ASP A 60 13.17 -6.18 -10.19
C ASP A 60 14.01 -5.03 -9.61
N PRO A 61 15.28 -4.88 -10.03
CA PRO A 61 16.16 -3.84 -9.51
C PRO A 61 15.70 -2.41 -9.84
N ALA A 62 15.04 -2.21 -10.98
CA ALA A 62 14.54 -0.90 -11.37
C ALA A 62 13.36 -0.50 -10.47
N LEU A 63 12.49 -1.46 -10.16
CA LEU A 63 11.36 -1.25 -9.26
C LEU A 63 11.81 -1.00 -7.82
N LYS A 64 12.81 -1.73 -7.31
CA LYS A 64 13.42 -1.46 -6.00
C LYS A 64 14.01 -0.07 -5.92
N LYS A 65 14.80 0.32 -6.93
CA LYS A 65 15.40 1.65 -6.99
C LYS A 65 14.35 2.75 -7.01
N ALA A 66 13.26 2.56 -7.74
CA ALA A 66 12.15 3.52 -7.77
C ALA A 66 11.44 3.61 -6.39
N ALA A 67 11.19 2.48 -5.74
CA ALA A 67 10.64 2.42 -4.39
C ALA A 67 11.55 3.10 -3.35
N GLU A 68 12.87 2.91 -3.43
CA GLU A 68 13.84 3.66 -2.62
C GLU A 68 13.78 5.16 -2.87
N GLY A 69 13.58 5.58 -4.13
CA GLY A 69 13.37 6.98 -4.50
C GLY A 69 12.18 7.60 -3.77
N VAL A 70 11.05 6.88 -3.72
CA VAL A 70 9.85 7.32 -2.99
C VAL A 70 10.11 7.44 -1.49
N LYS A 71 10.74 6.43 -0.86
CA LYS A 71 11.09 6.48 0.57
C LYS A 71 11.92 7.74 0.90
N LYS A 72 12.97 8.02 0.11
CA LYS A 72 13.83 9.21 0.28
C LYS A 72 13.09 10.52 0.03
N ALA A 73 12.16 10.55 -0.92
CA ALA A 73 11.37 11.74 -1.21
C ALA A 73 10.41 12.07 -0.05
N ILE A 74 9.81 11.05 0.56
CA ILE A 74 8.94 11.22 1.74
C ILE A 74 9.73 11.71 2.94
N GLU A 75 10.90 11.12 3.22
CA GLU A 75 11.78 11.58 4.31
C GLU A 75 12.17 13.05 4.18
N GLN A 76 12.33 13.55 2.96
CA GLN A 76 12.63 14.97 2.71
C GLN A 76 11.38 15.87 2.78
N ALA A 77 10.23 15.36 2.40
CA ALA A 77 8.98 16.13 2.32
C ALA A 77 8.24 16.23 3.66
N VAL A 78 8.25 15.14 4.44
CA VAL A 78 7.52 15.03 5.70
C VAL A 78 8.46 15.37 6.85
N ILE A 79 8.48 16.64 7.24
CA ILE A 79 9.39 17.17 8.28
C ILE A 79 9.02 16.76 9.71
N ALA A 80 7.80 16.30 9.92
CA ALA A 80 7.31 15.78 11.19
C ALA A 80 6.16 14.79 10.93
N ASN A 81 6.19 13.64 11.58
CA ASN A 81 5.13 12.64 11.55
C ASN A 81 4.98 12.03 12.95
N GLU A 82 3.82 12.23 13.56
CA GLU A 82 3.47 11.64 14.84
C GLU A 82 2.44 10.54 14.64
N VAL A 83 2.70 9.37 15.21
CA VAL A 83 1.91 8.18 14.97
C VAL A 83 1.49 7.55 16.29
N SER A 84 0.27 7.02 16.34
CA SER A 84 -0.13 6.12 17.42
C SER A 84 0.33 4.70 17.10
N PRO A 85 0.39 3.78 18.09
CA PRO A 85 0.75 2.39 17.85
C PRO A 85 -0.10 1.69 16.78
N LYS A 86 -1.35 2.14 16.58
CA LYS A 86 -2.24 1.64 15.53
C LYS A 86 -1.71 1.91 14.11
N TYR A 87 -0.91 2.96 13.94
CA TYR A 87 -0.41 3.42 12.65
C TYR A 87 1.12 3.41 12.61
N SER A 88 1.76 2.40 13.22
CA SER A 88 3.21 2.30 13.40
C SER A 88 4.01 2.33 12.10
N GLU A 89 3.41 1.95 10.97
CA GLU A 89 4.05 1.97 9.66
C GLU A 89 3.76 3.28 8.89
N SER A 90 3.15 4.28 9.53
CA SER A 90 2.81 5.54 8.86
C SER A 90 4.07 6.32 8.57
N THR A 91 4.17 6.83 7.35
CA THR A 91 5.18 7.79 6.90
C THR A 91 4.59 9.19 6.70
N GLY A 92 3.31 9.39 7.04
CA GLY A 92 2.66 10.70 7.07
C GLY A 92 2.05 11.15 5.74
N LEU A 93 2.12 10.32 4.69
CA LEU A 93 1.53 10.62 3.39
C LEU A 93 0.88 9.38 2.79
N HIS A 94 -0.40 9.51 2.41
CA HIS A 94 -1.09 8.46 1.67
C HIS A 94 -1.08 8.72 0.16
N ILE A 95 -1.35 7.65 -0.59
CA ILE A 95 -1.65 7.67 -2.00
C ILE A 95 -2.95 6.91 -2.25
N TYR A 96 -3.72 7.39 -3.23
CA TYR A 96 -4.93 6.71 -3.69
C TYR A 96 -4.54 5.54 -4.62
N ALA A 97 -4.84 4.32 -4.20
CA ALA A 97 -4.50 3.10 -4.95
C ALA A 97 -5.68 2.12 -4.93
N PRO A 98 -6.75 2.40 -5.69
CA PRO A 98 -7.98 1.65 -5.59
C PRO A 98 -7.88 0.22 -6.15
N SER A 99 -8.53 -0.71 -5.46
CA SER A 99 -8.60 -2.11 -5.89
C SER A 99 -9.72 -2.40 -6.89
N GLY A 100 -10.78 -1.59 -6.87
CA GLY A 100 -12.04 -1.76 -7.62
C GLY A 100 -12.22 -0.82 -8.81
N GLY A 101 -11.14 -0.17 -9.26
CA GLY A 101 -11.16 0.79 -10.35
C GLY A 101 -11.10 2.24 -9.87
N MET A 102 -10.62 3.10 -10.75
CA MET A 102 -10.36 4.50 -10.45
C MET A 102 -11.53 5.39 -10.87
N GLY A 103 -11.98 6.26 -9.96
CA GLY A 103 -13.02 7.24 -10.27
C GLY A 103 -12.59 8.19 -11.41
N ALA A 104 -13.52 8.51 -12.32
CA ALA A 104 -13.23 9.35 -13.48
C ALA A 104 -12.65 10.73 -13.09
N ASP A 105 -13.14 11.29 -11.99
CA ASP A 105 -12.70 12.61 -11.50
C ASP A 105 -11.24 12.62 -11.01
N TYR A 106 -10.64 11.46 -10.71
CA TYR A 106 -9.23 11.39 -10.31
C TYR A 106 -8.31 11.88 -11.42
N GLN A 107 -8.66 11.61 -12.68
CA GLN A 107 -7.86 12.01 -13.84
C GLN A 107 -7.84 13.54 -14.03
N GLU A 108 -8.74 14.27 -13.38
CA GLU A 108 -8.75 15.73 -13.43
C GLU A 108 -7.76 16.38 -12.46
N LEU A 109 -7.24 15.63 -11.50
CA LEU A 109 -6.27 16.10 -10.53
C LEU A 109 -4.92 16.41 -11.20
N ALA A 110 -4.26 17.49 -10.78
CA ALA A 110 -2.93 17.84 -11.26
C ALA A 110 -1.92 16.68 -11.07
N PHE A 111 -2.01 15.97 -9.93
CA PHE A 111 -1.16 14.81 -9.68
C PHE A 111 -1.35 13.69 -10.71
N ALA A 112 -2.59 13.40 -11.12
CA ALA A 112 -2.86 12.39 -12.15
C ALA A 112 -2.42 12.86 -13.54
N LYS A 113 -2.49 14.17 -13.82
CA LYS A 113 -2.03 14.75 -15.09
C LYS A 113 -0.51 14.81 -15.20
N ASP A 114 0.18 14.97 -14.08
CA ASP A 114 1.63 15.15 -14.00
C ASP A 114 2.38 13.82 -13.73
N THR A 115 1.67 12.72 -13.50
CA THR A 115 2.27 11.42 -13.20
C THR A 115 1.55 10.30 -13.94
N GLN A 116 2.21 9.15 -14.13
CA GLN A 116 1.59 7.97 -14.73
C GLN A 116 0.93 7.05 -13.69
N TRP A 117 0.55 7.59 -12.53
CA TRP A 117 0.11 6.78 -11.40
C TRP A 117 -1.19 6.03 -11.71
N ASP A 118 -2.14 6.67 -12.40
CA ASP A 118 -3.38 5.99 -12.75
C ASP A 118 -3.19 4.90 -13.79
N GLU A 119 -2.32 5.09 -14.79
CA GLU A 119 -1.97 4.03 -15.71
C GLU A 119 -1.27 2.87 -14.99
N ALA A 120 -0.38 3.18 -14.04
CA ALA A 120 0.30 2.16 -13.25
C ALA A 120 -0.69 1.31 -12.45
N ILE A 121 -1.63 1.93 -11.73
CA ILE A 121 -2.67 1.21 -10.98
C ILE A 121 -3.58 0.40 -11.90
N LYS A 122 -4.02 0.96 -13.04
CA LYS A 122 -4.83 0.25 -14.03
C LYS A 122 -4.10 -0.95 -14.67
N SER A 123 -2.77 -0.93 -14.68
CA SER A 123 -1.95 -2.03 -15.22
C SER A 123 -1.84 -3.24 -14.28
N LEU A 124 -2.25 -3.09 -13.02
CA LEU A 124 -2.20 -4.18 -12.04
C LEU A 124 -3.37 -5.17 -12.28
N PRO A 125 -3.18 -6.46 -11.97
CA PRO A 125 -4.24 -7.45 -12.10
C PRO A 125 -5.44 -7.02 -11.26
N ALA A 126 -6.67 -7.27 -11.71
CA ALA A 126 -7.87 -6.96 -10.93
C ALA A 126 -7.92 -7.80 -9.65
N GLY A 127 -8.57 -7.29 -8.60
CA GLY A 127 -8.75 -8.07 -7.39
C GLY A 127 -9.62 -9.28 -7.67
N LYS A 128 -9.16 -10.47 -7.25
CA LYS A 128 -10.11 -11.52 -6.98
C LYS A 128 -11.02 -11.01 -5.87
N GLU A 129 -12.31 -10.90 -6.16
CA GLU A 129 -13.33 -10.65 -5.15
C GLU A 129 -13.06 -11.59 -3.96
N SER A 130 -13.21 -11.07 -2.75
CA SER A 130 -13.03 -11.83 -1.50
C SER A 130 -13.94 -13.06 -1.51
N GLY A 131 -13.41 -14.19 -1.96
CA GLY A 131 -14.24 -15.34 -2.29
C GLY A 131 -13.47 -16.53 -2.86
N GLN A 132 -12.24 -16.77 -2.44
CA GLN A 132 -11.65 -18.11 -2.41
C GLN A 132 -10.28 -18.06 -1.71
N ALA A 133 -10.18 -18.75 -0.59
CA ALA A 133 -8.92 -19.05 0.07
C ALA A 133 -8.05 -19.88 -0.91
N GLY A 134 -7.14 -19.21 -1.60
CA GLY A 134 -6.12 -19.83 -2.44
C GLY A 134 -4.86 -20.06 -1.62
N ASN A 135 -4.44 -21.32 -1.58
CA ASN A 135 -3.35 -21.88 -0.78
C ASN A 135 -2.14 -20.97 -0.56
N MET A 136 -1.90 -20.72 0.72
CA MET A 136 -0.85 -19.93 1.33
C MET A 136 0.39 -20.81 1.57
N GLU A 137 1.00 -21.33 0.50
CA GLU A 137 2.20 -22.18 0.63
C GLU A 137 3.48 -21.55 0.03
N ASP A 138 3.38 -20.43 -0.70
CA ASP A 138 4.52 -19.90 -1.47
C ASP A 138 5.12 -18.58 -0.93
N PHE A 139 4.61 -18.08 0.20
CA PHE A 139 5.20 -16.93 0.89
C PHE A 139 5.89 -17.39 2.17
N GLY A 140 7.20 -17.15 2.23
CA GLY A 140 8.09 -17.54 3.32
C GLY A 140 7.46 -17.44 4.71
N VAL A 141 7.40 -18.59 5.36
CA VAL A 141 6.77 -18.90 6.65
C VAL A 141 7.23 -17.99 7.80
N GLU A 142 8.33 -17.25 7.66
CA GLU A 142 8.88 -16.39 8.71
C GLU A 142 8.11 -15.08 8.93
N PHE A 143 7.37 -14.57 7.93
CA PHE A 143 6.64 -13.30 8.11
C PHE A 143 5.33 -13.45 8.89
N PHE A 144 4.72 -14.65 8.87
CA PHE A 144 3.41 -14.92 9.47
C PHE A 144 3.46 -15.41 10.91
N ASN A 145 4.61 -15.87 11.40
CA ASN A 145 4.73 -16.43 12.75
C ASN A 145 4.61 -15.39 13.89
N ASN A 146 4.54 -14.09 13.58
CA ASN A 146 4.38 -13.01 14.58
C ASN A 146 3.00 -12.31 14.52
N ALA A 147 2.05 -12.79 13.72
CA ALA A 147 0.74 -12.14 13.58
C ALA A 147 -0.21 -12.37 14.79
N GLU A 148 0.05 -13.39 15.61
CA GLU A 148 -0.78 -13.72 16.77
C GLU A 148 -0.61 -12.75 17.97
N GLU A 149 0.45 -11.93 18.01
CA GLU A 149 0.62 -10.95 19.10
C GLU A 149 -0.27 -9.71 18.98
N PHE A 150 -0.84 -9.42 17.80
CA PHE A 150 -1.60 -8.19 17.56
C PHE A 150 -3.12 -8.35 17.57
N LEU A 151 -3.64 -9.56 17.42
CA LEU A 151 -5.08 -9.83 17.32
C LEU A 151 -5.52 -10.65 18.52
N GLY A 152 -5.90 -9.97 19.61
CA GLY A 152 -6.55 -10.60 20.75
C GLY A 152 -7.82 -11.37 20.33
N PRO A 153 -8.31 -12.30 21.18
CA PRO A 153 -9.37 -13.23 20.81
C PRO A 153 -10.66 -12.52 20.36
N VAL A 154 -11.09 -12.84 19.14
CA VAL A 154 -12.29 -12.33 18.47
C VAL A 154 -13.49 -13.23 18.80
N TRP A 155 -14.71 -12.68 18.89
CA TRP A 155 -15.91 -13.50 19.06
C TRP A 155 -16.22 -14.34 17.80
N PRO A 156 -17.04 -15.41 17.91
CA PRO A 156 -17.46 -16.24 16.76
C PRO A 156 -18.24 -15.47 15.67
N ASP A 157 -18.76 -14.28 15.99
CA ASP A 157 -19.46 -13.40 15.04
C ASP A 157 -18.53 -12.40 14.32
N GLY A 158 -17.21 -12.49 14.55
CA GLY A 158 -16.20 -11.68 13.90
C GLY A 158 -15.97 -10.29 14.51
N THR A 159 -16.62 -9.96 15.63
CA THR A 159 -16.40 -8.67 16.31
C THR A 159 -15.28 -8.75 17.36
N SER A 160 -14.47 -7.70 17.45
CA SER A 160 -13.39 -7.61 18.44
C SER A 160 -13.95 -7.51 19.86
N ARG A 161 -13.48 -8.36 20.79
CA ARG A 161 -13.74 -8.17 22.23
C ARG A 161 -13.06 -6.88 22.67
N LYS A 162 -13.83 -5.82 22.95
CA LYS A 162 -13.29 -4.66 23.69
C LYS A 162 -12.79 -5.17 25.03
N THR A 163 -11.48 -5.10 25.26
CA THR A 163 -10.95 -5.28 26.61
C THR A 163 -11.10 -3.95 27.33
N ASP A 164 -12.13 -3.84 28.17
CA ASP A 164 -12.17 -2.78 29.18
C ASP A 164 -10.94 -2.96 30.07
N ARG A 165 -10.03 -1.98 30.09
CA ARG A 165 -9.05 -1.87 31.16
C ARG A 165 -9.13 -0.47 31.78
N LYS A 166 -9.43 -0.51 33.09
CA LYS A 166 -9.35 0.58 34.07
C LYS A 166 -7.94 1.13 34.16
#